data_AF-A0A6P1VUM9-F1
#
_entry.id   AF-A0A6P1VUM9-F1
#
_cell.length_a   1.000
_cell.length_b   1.000
_cell.length_c   1.000
_cell.angle_alpha   90.00
_cell.angle_beta   90.00
_cell.angle_gamma   90.00
#
_symmetry.space_group_name_H-M   'P 1'
#
loop_
_entity.id
_entity.type
_entity.pdbx_description
1 polymer ?
#
loop_
_entity_poly.entity_id
_entity_poly.type
_entity_poly.pdbx_seq_one_letter_code
_entity_poly.pdbx_strand_id
1 'polypeptide(L)'
;MFGLDPFSRPVAVIEILLLLAFIAFVGWLLGRLALSGRISSLRTAIADQEAELEECRRSKAAGGVPGTIARTANTPKAPPAFVHADPLLPAIAPDDTPELIDAEPELPAVVPVADVPPVVPPAPPAPPAMPTSGLPATGNSEAAVLSRIAARSGELNFDRIGRAVALDADDLKDIVGVGPFLERKLHSLGIYTFRQIANFTKEDIDKVNEIIEFFPGRIERDNWVEQSKSFYERKYGSKS
;
A
#
# COMPACT_ATOMS: atom_id res chain seq x y z
N MET A 1 38.04 31.25 -36.44
CA MET A 1 37.11 31.88 -37.40
C MET A 1 36.38 30.78 -38.15
N PHE A 2 35.31 30.26 -37.55
CA PHE A 2 34.38 29.36 -38.26
C PHE A 2 33.22 30.24 -38.70
N GLY A 3 33.15 30.55 -40.00
CA GLY A 3 32.01 31.27 -40.59
C GLY A 3 30.82 30.34 -40.63
N LEU A 4 30.12 30.20 -39.51
CA LEU A 4 28.86 29.51 -39.42
C LEU A 4 27.77 30.56 -39.56
N ASP A 5 27.18 30.65 -40.75
CA ASP A 5 25.98 31.47 -40.95
C ASP A 5 24.87 30.96 -40.00
N PRO A 6 24.44 31.75 -39.00
CA PRO A 6 23.50 31.30 -37.97
C PRO A 6 22.10 31.00 -38.53
N PHE A 7 21.83 31.40 -39.78
CA PHE A 7 20.57 31.15 -40.48
C PHE A 7 20.66 30.02 -41.51
N SER A 8 21.81 29.36 -41.65
CA SER A 8 21.95 28.23 -42.55
C SER A 8 21.27 27.00 -41.96
N ARG A 9 20.29 26.44 -42.69
CA ARG A 9 19.53 25.25 -42.28
C ARG A 9 20.39 24.11 -41.70
N PRO A 10 21.54 23.71 -42.28
CA PRO A 10 22.38 22.68 -41.69
C PRO A 10 23.02 23.07 -40.35
N VAL A 11 23.39 24.34 -40.17
CA VAL A 11 23.98 24.84 -38.92
C VAL A 11 22.95 24.81 -37.79
N ALA A 12 21.73 25.27 -38.06
CA ALA A 12 20.62 25.22 -37.11
C ALA A 12 20.26 23.79 -36.68
N VAL A 13 20.29 22.83 -37.63
CA VAL A 13 20.04 21.42 -37.31
C VAL A 13 21.12 20.86 -36.39
N ILE A 14 22.40 21.17 -36.66
CA ILE A 14 23.51 20.73 -35.79
C ILE A 14 23.39 21.33 -34.39
N GLU A 15 23.04 22.61 -34.27
CA GLU A 15 22.88 23.28 -32.97
C GLU A 15 21.74 22.66 -32.15
N ILE A 16 20.58 22.39 -32.76
CA ILE A 16 19.47 21.72 -32.08
C ILE A 16 19.88 20.32 -31.62
N LEU A 17 20.59 19.55 -32.46
CA LEU A 17 21.07 18.22 -32.07
C LEU A 17 22.05 18.28 -30.90
N LEU A 18 22.94 19.29 -30.86
CA LEU A 18 23.84 19.51 -29.73
C LEU A 18 23.09 19.87 -28.45
N LEU A 19 22.07 20.72 -28.52
CA LEU A 19 21.23 21.06 -27.37
C LEU A 19 20.46 19.85 -26.85
N LEU A 20 19.87 19.04 -27.74
CA LEU A 20 19.17 17.82 -27.36
C LEU A 20 20.12 16.80 -26.72
N ALA A 21 21.32 16.63 -27.28
CA ALA A 21 22.34 15.75 -26.73
C ALA A 21 22.82 16.24 -25.34
N PHE A 22 22.98 17.55 -25.15
CA PHE A 22 23.38 18.13 -23.88
C PHE A 22 22.31 17.93 -22.80
N ILE A 23 21.03 18.18 -23.11
CA ILE A 23 19.92 17.95 -22.17
C ILE A 23 19.83 16.47 -21.79
N ALA A 24 19.94 15.57 -22.78
CA ALA A 24 19.96 14.13 -22.53
C ALA A 24 21.14 13.71 -21.65
N PHE A 25 22.32 14.26 -21.89
CA PHE A 25 23.52 13.98 -21.10
C PHE A 25 23.39 14.49 -19.67
N VAL A 26 22.89 15.71 -19.47
CA VAL A 26 22.65 16.27 -18.13
C VAL A 26 21.60 15.44 -17.39
N GLY A 27 20.50 15.06 -18.04
CA GLY A 27 19.48 14.19 -17.46
C GLY A 27 20.03 12.81 -17.07
N TRP A 28 20.84 12.19 -17.94
CA TRP A 28 21.52 10.93 -17.65
C TRP A 28 22.51 11.08 -16.49
N LEU A 29 23.29 12.16 -16.45
CA LEU A 29 24.29 12.41 -15.42
C LEU A 29 23.64 12.64 -14.06
N LEU A 30 22.56 13.42 -13.99
CA LEU A 30 21.78 13.65 -12.78
C LEU A 30 21.10 12.36 -12.28
N GLY A 31 20.51 11.58 -13.19
CA GLY A 31 19.94 10.27 -12.86
C GLY A 31 20.98 9.28 -12.34
N ARG A 32 22.16 9.25 -12.98
CA ARG A 32 23.29 8.43 -12.57
C ARG A 32 23.84 8.85 -11.19
N LEU A 33 23.96 10.15 -10.93
CA LEU A 33 24.39 10.65 -9.61
C LEU A 33 23.37 10.28 -8.53
N ALA A 34 22.08 10.51 -8.75
CA ALA A 34 21.02 10.20 -7.78
C ALA A 34 20.94 8.70 -7.45
N LEU A 35 21.09 7.83 -8.46
CA LEU A 35 21.10 6.38 -8.26
C LEU A 35 22.39 5.90 -7.59
N SER A 36 23.53 6.53 -7.90
CA SER A 36 24.83 6.21 -7.28
C SER A 36 24.86 6.52 -5.78
N GLY A 37 24.16 7.57 -5.32
CA GLY A 37 24.06 7.90 -3.89
C GLY A 37 23.42 6.79 -3.06
N ARG A 38 22.37 6.13 -3.60
CA ARG A 38 21.72 5.00 -2.95
C ARG A 38 22.61 3.75 -2.93
N ILE A 39 23.36 3.50 -3.99
CA ILE A 39 24.31 2.37 -4.03
C ILE A 39 25.42 2.57 -2.99
N SER A 40 25.92 3.79 -2.83
CA SER A 40 26.92 4.12 -1.83
C SER A 40 26.40 3.92 -0.40
N SER A 41 25.16 4.35 -0.10
CA SER A 41 24.57 4.14 1.23
C SER A 41 24.34 2.67 1.58
N LEU A 42 24.00 1.82 0.58
CA LEU A 42 23.89 0.38 0.79
C LEU A 42 25.26 -0.27 1.04
N ARG A 43 26.30 0.18 0.34
CA ARG A 43 27.67 -0.31 0.54
C ARG A 43 28.23 0.05 1.91
N THR A 44 27.95 1.26 2.41
CA THR A 44 28.36 1.66 3.76
C THR A 44 27.65 0.84 4.83
N ALA A 45 26.36 0.52 4.65
CA ALA A 45 25.61 -0.32 5.59
C ALA A 45 26.13 -1.77 5.63
N ILE A 46 26.57 -2.32 4.49
CA ILE A 46 27.21 -3.64 4.43
C ILE A 46 28.55 -3.62 5.16
N ALA A 47 29.37 -2.59 4.93
CA ALA A 47 30.69 -2.46 5.58
C ALA A 47 30.59 -2.32 7.10
N ASP A 48 29.55 -1.64 7.60
CA ASP A 48 29.28 -1.47 9.03
C ASP A 48 28.92 -2.81 9.72
N GLN A 49 28.05 -3.60 9.08
CA GLN A 49 27.72 -4.96 9.56
C GLN A 49 28.94 -5.89 9.60
N GLU A 50 29.81 -5.82 8.60
CA GLU A 50 31.05 -6.61 8.57
C GLU A 50 32.00 -6.22 9.71
N ALA A 51 32.06 -4.93 10.07
CA ALA A 51 32.85 -4.47 11.21
C ALA A 51 32.30 -4.96 12.56
N GLU A 52 30.98 -4.89 12.78
CA GLU A 52 30.33 -5.41 13.99
C GLU A 52 30.54 -6.92 14.17
N LEU A 53 30.50 -7.70 13.09
CA LEU A 53 30.75 -9.13 13.12
C LEU A 53 32.20 -9.46 13.46
N GLU A 54 33.17 -8.71 12.94
CA GLU A 54 34.58 -8.88 13.29
C GLU A 54 34.85 -8.51 14.75
N GLU A 55 34.19 -7.47 15.28
CA GLU A 55 34.26 -7.13 16.71
C GLU A 55 33.66 -8.22 17.59
N CYS A 56 32.50 -8.77 17.21
CA CYS A 56 31.86 -9.90 17.91
C CYS A 56 32.71 -11.18 17.81
N ARG A 57 33.34 -11.44 16.67
CA ARG A 57 34.25 -12.57 16.47
C ARG A 57 35.52 -12.39 17.31
N ARG A 58 36.07 -11.17 17.37
CA ARG A 58 37.24 -10.83 18.19
C ARG A 58 36.91 -10.91 19.69
N SER A 59 35.75 -10.43 20.13
CA SER A 59 35.31 -10.54 21.53
C SER A 59 35.06 -12.00 21.93
N LYS A 60 34.50 -12.80 21.02
CA LYS A 60 34.34 -14.26 21.21
C LYS A 60 35.67 -15.00 21.25
N ALA A 61 36.68 -14.57 20.47
CA ALA A 61 38.02 -15.14 20.48
C ALA A 61 38.86 -14.73 21.72
N ALA A 62 38.53 -13.59 22.34
CA ALA A 62 39.26 -13.06 23.50
C ALA A 62 38.91 -13.73 24.85
N GLY A 63 37.96 -14.68 24.88
CA GLY A 63 37.78 -15.61 25.99
C GLY A 63 37.09 -15.04 27.23
N GLY A 64 35.81 -15.40 27.39
CA GLY A 64 35.09 -15.26 28.66
C GLY A 64 33.78 -16.03 28.64
N VAL A 65 33.73 -17.17 29.35
CA VAL A 65 32.48 -17.71 29.91
C VAL A 65 32.50 -17.35 31.40
N PRO A 66 31.52 -16.56 31.88
CA PRO A 66 30.59 -17.09 32.88
C PRO A 66 29.13 -16.65 32.64
N GLY A 67 28.19 -17.48 33.07
CA GLY A 67 26.77 -17.35 32.79
C GLY A 67 25.95 -16.37 33.65
N THR A 68 24.68 -16.32 33.28
CA THR A 68 23.49 -15.94 34.06
C THR A 68 23.22 -14.43 34.27
N ILE A 69 22.14 -14.00 33.58
CA ILE A 69 21.27 -12.79 33.69
C ILE A 69 21.79 -11.44 33.19
N ALA A 70 21.38 -11.06 31.97
CA ALA A 70 20.72 -9.78 31.68
C ALA A 70 20.07 -9.83 30.29
N ARG A 71 18.76 -9.60 30.25
CA ARG A 71 17.95 -9.35 29.06
C ARG A 71 18.41 -8.04 28.40
N THR A 72 18.79 -8.07 27.13
CA THR A 72 18.55 -6.99 26.15
C THR A 72 18.97 -7.39 24.72
N ALA A 73 18.08 -7.04 23.78
CA ALA A 73 18.34 -6.70 22.38
C ALA A 73 18.88 -7.75 21.37
N ASN A 74 17.94 -8.17 20.50
CA ASN A 74 18.06 -8.26 19.04
C ASN A 74 19.05 -9.23 18.37
N THR A 75 18.47 -10.24 17.71
CA THR A 75 19.11 -11.02 16.64
C THR A 75 18.14 -11.10 15.45
N PRO A 76 18.48 -10.59 14.25
CA PRO A 76 17.79 -10.93 13.01
C PRO A 76 18.17 -12.34 12.55
N LYS A 77 17.14 -13.16 12.34
CA LYS A 77 17.20 -14.56 11.92
C LYS A 77 17.36 -14.64 10.39
N ALA A 78 18.42 -15.28 9.93
CA ALA A 78 18.60 -15.70 8.54
C ALA A 78 17.47 -16.65 8.07
N PRO A 79 17.05 -16.60 6.79
CA PRO A 79 15.97 -17.44 6.27
C PRO A 79 16.43 -18.88 5.99
N PRO A 80 15.66 -19.92 6.37
CA PRO A 80 15.93 -21.27 5.90
C PRO A 80 15.48 -21.45 4.45
N ALA A 81 16.32 -22.20 3.75
CA ALA A 81 16.27 -22.52 2.34
C ALA A 81 15.01 -23.27 1.91
N PHE A 82 14.73 -23.14 0.62
CA PHE A 82 13.87 -24.01 -0.19
C PHE A 82 14.02 -25.48 0.19
N VAL A 83 12.89 -26.16 0.42
CA VAL A 83 12.83 -27.62 0.40
C VAL A 83 11.82 -28.03 -0.66
N HIS A 84 12.29 -28.94 -1.49
CA HIS A 84 11.73 -29.43 -2.73
C HIS A 84 10.30 -29.99 -2.62
N ALA A 85 9.57 -29.81 -3.71
CA ALA A 85 8.37 -30.57 -4.07
C ALA A 85 8.68 -32.07 -4.18
N ASP A 86 7.72 -32.92 -3.80
CA ASP A 86 7.30 -34.06 -4.62
C ASP A 86 5.93 -34.60 -4.12
N PRO A 87 5.24 -35.49 -4.87
CA PRO A 87 3.87 -35.32 -5.33
C PRO A 87 2.91 -36.22 -4.53
N LEU A 88 1.63 -36.22 -4.90
CA LEU A 88 0.57 -37.21 -4.64
C LEU A 88 -0.73 -36.53 -4.20
N LEU A 89 -1.50 -36.15 -5.22
CA LEU A 89 -2.94 -35.91 -5.13
C LEU A 89 -3.67 -37.15 -4.62
N PRO A 90 -4.78 -36.97 -3.89
CA PRO A 90 -6.00 -37.64 -4.31
C PRO A 90 -7.19 -36.71 -4.53
N ALA A 91 -7.95 -37.08 -5.56
CA ALA A 91 -9.20 -36.57 -6.10
C ALA A 91 -10.23 -35.98 -5.12
N ILE A 92 -10.81 -34.85 -5.53
CA ILE A 92 -12.08 -34.32 -5.02
C ILE A 92 -13.19 -34.81 -5.96
N ALA A 93 -14.17 -35.53 -5.43
CA ALA A 93 -15.46 -35.76 -6.08
C ALA A 93 -16.47 -34.70 -5.60
N PRO A 94 -17.35 -34.17 -6.47
CA PRO A 94 -18.44 -33.29 -6.06
C PRO A 94 -19.76 -34.05 -6.06
N ASP A 95 -20.38 -34.22 -4.90
CA ASP A 95 -21.79 -34.57 -4.79
C ASP A 95 -22.33 -33.94 -3.49
N ASP A 96 -23.18 -32.92 -3.63
CA ASP A 96 -24.05 -32.42 -2.56
C ASP A 96 -25.06 -31.43 -3.17
N THR A 97 -26.17 -31.99 -3.65
CA THR A 97 -27.40 -31.27 -3.99
C THR A 97 -28.32 -31.28 -2.77
N PRO A 98 -28.77 -30.13 -2.23
CA PRO A 98 -29.80 -30.15 -1.20
C PRO A 98 -31.21 -30.18 -1.80
N GLU A 99 -31.94 -31.21 -1.40
CA GLU A 99 -33.36 -31.50 -1.61
C GLU A 99 -34.33 -30.39 -1.18
N LEU A 100 -35.48 -30.42 -1.87
CA LEU A 100 -36.76 -29.79 -1.56
C LEU A 100 -37.18 -29.96 -0.09
N ILE A 101 -37.73 -28.90 0.49
CA ILE A 101 -38.66 -28.99 1.61
C ILE A 101 -40.00 -28.37 1.17
N ASP A 102 -40.96 -29.24 0.94
CA ASP A 102 -42.39 -28.96 0.84
C ASP A 102 -42.96 -28.59 2.22
N ALA A 103 -43.63 -27.45 2.32
CA ALA A 103 -44.60 -27.17 3.39
C ALA A 103 -45.56 -26.04 2.97
N GLU A 104 -46.69 -26.43 2.39
CA GLU A 104 -47.91 -25.62 2.33
C GLU A 104 -48.64 -25.74 3.69
N PRO A 105 -49.22 -24.67 4.25
CA PRO A 105 -50.69 -24.68 4.38
C PRO A 105 -51.42 -23.31 4.30
N GLU A 106 -52.59 -23.39 3.68
CA GLU A 106 -53.88 -22.76 3.99
C GLU A 106 -54.11 -21.24 3.84
N LEU A 107 -54.88 -20.92 2.78
CA LEU A 107 -55.61 -19.67 2.57
C LEU A 107 -57.00 -19.74 3.23
N PRO A 108 -57.46 -18.63 3.84
CA PRO A 108 -58.87 -18.25 3.74
C PRO A 108 -59.07 -16.91 3.03
N ALA A 109 -59.98 -16.93 2.07
CA ALA A 109 -60.39 -15.83 1.21
C ALA A 109 -61.26 -14.79 1.93
N VAL A 110 -61.00 -13.48 1.71
CA VAL A 110 -62.03 -12.42 1.87
C VAL A 110 -61.76 -11.20 0.96
N VAL A 111 -62.58 -11.11 -0.11
CA VAL A 111 -63.19 -9.97 -0.87
C VAL A 111 -62.40 -8.85 -1.60
N PRO A 112 -62.96 -8.33 -2.72
CA PRO A 112 -62.27 -7.51 -3.72
C PRO A 112 -62.58 -6.00 -3.59
N VAL A 113 -61.62 -5.13 -3.93
CA VAL A 113 -61.88 -3.70 -4.11
C VAL A 113 -61.05 -3.14 -5.28
N ALA A 114 -61.80 -2.71 -6.28
CA ALA A 114 -61.60 -1.59 -7.19
C ALA A 114 -60.23 -1.38 -7.86
N ASP A 115 -60.26 -1.52 -9.18
CA ASP A 115 -59.64 -0.65 -10.18
C ASP A 115 -59.06 0.66 -9.62
N VAL A 116 -57.75 0.69 -9.39
CA VAL A 116 -56.95 1.90 -9.26
C VAL A 116 -56.01 1.92 -10.46
N PRO A 117 -56.06 2.93 -11.34
CA PRO A 117 -55.14 3.02 -12.46
C PRO A 117 -53.70 3.18 -11.95
N PRO A 118 -52.68 2.70 -12.67
CA PRO A 118 -51.30 2.84 -12.25
C PRO A 118 -50.90 4.32 -12.29
N VAL A 119 -50.82 4.96 -11.13
CA VAL A 119 -50.09 6.22 -10.97
C VAL A 119 -48.61 5.87 -11.08
N VAL A 120 -48.06 6.03 -12.28
CA VAL A 120 -46.62 6.08 -12.53
C VAL A 120 -46.07 7.25 -11.69
N PRO A 121 -45.22 7.02 -10.66
CA PRO A 121 -44.51 8.13 -10.05
C PRO A 121 -43.57 8.73 -11.11
N PRO A 122 -43.55 10.06 -11.32
CA PRO A 122 -42.56 10.66 -12.20
C PRO A 122 -41.17 10.34 -11.68
N ALA A 123 -40.32 9.83 -12.56
CA ALA A 123 -38.90 9.62 -12.28
C ALA A 123 -38.30 10.91 -11.68
N PRO A 124 -37.46 10.82 -10.64
CA PRO A 124 -36.73 11.98 -10.15
C PRO A 124 -35.90 12.55 -11.31
N PRO A 125 -35.83 13.89 -11.48
CA PRO A 125 -35.00 14.47 -12.53
C PRO A 125 -33.56 14.01 -12.32
N ALA A 126 -32.96 13.47 -13.38
CA ALA A 126 -31.54 13.18 -13.42
C ALA A 126 -30.75 14.41 -12.91
N PRO A 127 -29.74 14.24 -12.05
CA PRO A 127 -28.89 15.36 -11.68
C PRO A 127 -28.33 15.98 -12.97
N PRO A 128 -28.30 17.31 -13.09
CA PRO A 128 -27.76 17.95 -14.28
C PRO A 128 -26.35 17.41 -14.51
N ALA A 129 -26.09 16.96 -15.73
CA ALA A 129 -24.76 16.61 -16.19
C ALA A 129 -23.80 17.70 -15.73
N MET A 130 -22.85 17.34 -14.87
CA MET A 130 -21.79 18.27 -14.48
C MET A 130 -21.14 18.79 -15.76
N PRO A 131 -20.87 20.10 -15.85
CA PRO A 131 -20.14 20.63 -16.98
C PRO A 131 -18.79 19.94 -17.06
N THR A 132 -18.44 19.46 -18.25
CA THR A 132 -17.07 19.17 -18.65
C THR A 132 -16.27 20.47 -18.56
N SER A 133 -15.84 20.82 -17.35
CA SER A 133 -14.97 21.96 -17.10
C SER A 133 -13.54 21.46 -17.18
N GLY A 134 -12.97 21.59 -18.37
CA GLY A 134 -11.53 21.58 -18.54
C GLY A 134 -10.93 22.78 -17.80
N LEU A 135 -10.28 22.50 -16.67
CA LEU A 135 -9.18 23.29 -16.11
C LEU A 135 -7.97 22.37 -16.02
N PRO A 136 -6.73 22.85 -16.30
CA PRO A 136 -5.55 22.03 -16.12
C PRO A 136 -5.35 21.81 -14.61
N ALA A 137 -5.52 20.57 -14.15
CA ALA A 137 -5.26 20.17 -12.78
C ALA A 137 -3.75 20.10 -12.52
N THR A 138 -3.07 21.24 -12.46
CA THR A 138 -1.64 21.34 -12.11
C THR A 138 -1.36 21.08 -10.62
N GLY A 139 -2.36 20.65 -9.83
CA GLY A 139 -2.23 20.27 -8.43
C GLY A 139 -2.59 18.82 -8.09
N ASN A 140 -3.04 18.00 -9.05
CA ASN A 140 -3.58 16.66 -8.79
C ASN A 140 -2.65 15.53 -9.25
N SER A 141 -1.36 15.84 -9.43
CA SER A 141 -0.38 14.77 -9.65
C SER A 141 -0.37 13.85 -8.43
N GLU A 142 -0.34 12.55 -8.64
CA GLU A 142 -0.32 11.56 -7.56
C GLU A 142 0.76 11.87 -6.51
N ALA A 143 1.95 12.27 -6.95
CA ALA A 143 3.04 12.68 -6.05
C ALA A 143 2.67 13.87 -5.15
N ALA A 144 1.90 14.84 -5.67
CA ALA A 144 1.44 15.99 -4.89
C ALA A 144 0.41 15.58 -3.82
N VAL A 145 -0.49 14.64 -4.15
CA VAL A 145 -1.45 14.07 -3.20
C VAL A 145 -0.72 13.33 -2.07
N LEU A 146 0.21 12.44 -2.41
CA LEU A 146 1.00 11.69 -1.43
C LEU A 146 1.83 12.61 -0.54
N SER A 147 2.43 13.67 -1.10
CA SER A 147 3.20 14.65 -0.32
C SER A 147 2.34 15.41 0.70
N ARG A 148 1.10 15.78 0.33
CA ARG A 148 0.17 16.45 1.26
C ARG A 148 -0.25 15.53 2.39
N ILE A 149 -0.57 14.28 2.05
CA ILE A 149 -0.94 13.25 3.02
C ILE A 149 0.22 12.98 3.99
N ALA A 150 1.44 12.85 3.48
CA ALA A 150 2.62 12.63 4.30
C ALA A 150 2.89 13.78 5.29
N ALA A 151 2.64 15.03 4.89
CA ALA A 151 2.78 16.19 5.77
C ALA A 151 1.82 16.16 6.98
N ARG A 152 0.69 15.45 6.86
CA ARG A 152 -0.34 15.30 7.90
C ARG A 152 -0.18 14.03 8.75
N SER A 153 0.88 13.24 8.52
CA SER A 153 1.14 12.00 9.27
C SER A 153 1.16 12.23 10.79
N GLY A 154 1.72 13.35 11.25
CA GLY A 154 1.82 13.69 12.67
C GLY A 154 0.50 13.91 13.42
N GLU A 155 -0.65 13.97 12.73
CA GLU A 155 -1.97 14.13 13.35
C GLU A 155 -2.51 12.82 13.97
N LEU A 156 -1.91 11.68 13.60
CA LEU A 156 -2.26 10.35 14.08
C LEU A 156 -1.51 9.99 15.36
N ASN A 157 -2.16 9.24 16.25
CA ASN A 157 -1.55 8.78 17.49
C ASN A 157 -0.78 7.47 17.30
N PHE A 158 0.48 7.57 16.87
CA PHE A 158 1.35 6.41 16.68
C PHE A 158 1.80 5.70 17.96
N ASP A 159 1.66 6.33 19.13
CA ASP A 159 1.97 5.66 20.40
C ASP A 159 0.96 4.55 20.68
N ARG A 160 -0.28 4.72 20.19
CA ARG A 160 -1.37 3.75 20.31
C ARG A 160 -1.47 2.83 19.10
N ILE A 161 -1.45 3.38 17.89
CA ILE A 161 -1.54 2.61 16.63
C ILE A 161 -0.32 1.68 16.49
N GLY A 162 0.83 2.12 16.99
CA GLY A 162 2.11 1.46 16.84
C GLY A 162 2.92 2.04 15.69
N ARG A 163 4.24 1.91 15.80
CA ARG A 163 5.20 2.37 14.79
C ARG A 163 5.70 1.16 13.99
N ALA A 164 5.87 1.36 12.69
CA ALA A 164 6.46 0.39 11.77
C ALA A 164 7.29 1.14 10.73
N VAL A 165 8.24 0.45 10.13
CA VAL A 165 9.04 0.98 9.03
C VAL A 165 8.69 0.23 7.74
N ALA A 166 9.06 0.79 6.59
CA ALA A 166 8.79 0.18 5.28
C ALA A 166 9.39 -1.23 5.11
N LEU A 167 10.41 -1.61 5.89
CA LEU A 167 10.99 -2.96 5.88
C LEU A 167 10.03 -4.02 6.43
N ASP A 168 9.15 -3.63 7.35
CA ASP A 168 8.17 -4.51 7.97
C ASP A 168 6.82 -4.46 7.25
N ALA A 169 6.74 -3.81 6.09
CA ALA A 169 5.47 -3.56 5.41
C ALA A 169 4.75 -4.86 5.05
N ASP A 170 3.48 -4.91 5.42
CA ASP A 170 2.54 -5.94 5.00
C ASP A 170 1.92 -5.56 3.64
N ASP A 171 1.33 -6.52 2.93
CA ASP A 171 0.54 -6.21 1.73
C ASP A 171 -0.86 -5.74 2.16
N LEU A 172 -1.06 -4.43 2.26
CA LEU A 172 -2.33 -3.89 2.74
C LEU A 172 -3.47 -4.07 1.72
N LYS A 173 -3.17 -4.43 0.46
CA LYS A 173 -4.17 -4.68 -0.58
C LYS A 173 -4.94 -5.98 -0.34
N ASP A 174 -4.49 -6.83 0.58
CA ASP A 174 -5.25 -8.00 1.04
C ASP A 174 -6.56 -7.60 1.74
N ILE A 175 -6.65 -6.38 2.28
CA ILE A 175 -7.86 -5.84 2.91
C ILE A 175 -8.85 -5.40 1.82
N VAL A 176 -10.09 -5.89 1.90
CA VAL A 176 -11.14 -5.50 0.95
C VAL A 176 -11.37 -3.99 1.01
N GLY A 177 -11.32 -3.35 -0.16
CA GLY A 177 -11.47 -1.89 -0.28
C GLY A 177 -10.15 -1.11 -0.25
N VAL A 178 -9.02 -1.76 0.04
CA VAL A 178 -7.68 -1.18 -0.09
C VAL A 178 -7.11 -1.49 -1.47
N GLY A 179 -7.09 -0.48 -2.35
CA GLY A 179 -6.42 -0.58 -3.64
C GLY A 179 -4.95 -0.15 -3.58
N PRO A 180 -4.16 -0.39 -4.65
CA PRO A 180 -2.73 -0.02 -4.69
C PRO A 180 -2.45 1.45 -4.40
N PHE A 181 -3.36 2.35 -4.80
CA PHE A 181 -3.20 3.78 -4.52
C PHE A 181 -3.50 4.13 -3.06
N LEU A 182 -4.46 3.43 -2.45
CA LEU A 182 -4.84 3.67 -1.06
C LEU A 182 -3.77 3.14 -0.11
N GLU A 183 -3.18 1.98 -0.42
CA GLU A 183 -1.98 1.47 0.24
C GLU A 183 -0.85 2.52 0.21
N ARG A 184 -0.56 3.12 -0.95
CA ARG A 184 0.46 4.18 -1.04
C ARG A 184 0.15 5.38 -0.14
N LYS A 185 -1.12 5.80 -0.05
CA LYS A 185 -1.54 6.86 0.87
C LYS A 185 -1.31 6.49 2.34
N LEU A 186 -1.65 5.26 2.72
CA LEU A 186 -1.42 4.74 4.09
C LEU A 186 0.09 4.66 4.40
N HIS A 187 0.89 4.20 3.45
CA HIS A 187 2.35 4.16 3.57
C HIS A 187 2.93 5.57 3.73
N SER A 188 2.41 6.56 2.99
CA SER A 188 2.79 7.96 3.16
C SER A 188 2.45 8.52 4.55
N LEU A 189 1.43 7.97 5.22
CA LEU A 189 1.12 8.29 6.62
C LEU A 189 2.02 7.58 7.63
N GLY A 190 2.79 6.57 7.24
CA GLY A 190 3.57 5.75 8.16
C GLY A 190 2.80 4.52 8.69
N ILE A 191 1.69 4.17 8.06
CA ILE A 191 0.94 2.94 8.33
C ILE A 191 1.40 1.91 7.29
N TYR A 192 2.10 0.88 7.74
CA TYR A 192 2.71 -0.14 6.88
C TYR A 192 2.21 -1.56 7.17
N THR A 193 1.61 -1.80 8.33
CA THR A 193 1.33 -3.16 8.83
C THR A 193 -0.14 -3.38 9.16
N PHE A 194 -0.60 -4.63 9.05
CA PHE A 194 -1.93 -5.06 9.50
C PHE A 194 -2.13 -4.78 10.99
N ARG A 195 -1.06 -4.91 11.80
CA ARG A 195 -1.10 -4.60 13.23
C ARG A 195 -1.54 -3.16 13.52
N GLN A 196 -1.05 -2.20 12.73
CA GLN A 196 -1.40 -0.79 12.93
C GLN A 196 -2.88 -0.55 12.63
N ILE A 197 -3.38 -1.07 11.51
CA ILE A 197 -4.79 -0.93 11.12
C ILE A 197 -5.73 -1.67 12.10
N ALA A 198 -5.31 -2.85 12.57
CA ALA A 198 -6.01 -3.63 13.58
C ALA A 198 -6.18 -2.88 14.92
N ASN A 199 -5.30 -1.92 15.19
CA ASN A 199 -5.34 -1.09 16.38
C ASN A 199 -6.15 0.19 16.21
N PHE A 200 -6.71 0.52 15.04
CA PHE A 200 -7.47 1.76 14.87
C PHE A 200 -8.69 1.84 15.82
N THR A 201 -8.87 3.01 16.44
CA THR A 201 -10.12 3.39 17.10
C THR A 201 -10.96 4.21 16.15
N LYS A 202 -12.20 4.50 16.54
CA LYS A 202 -13.09 5.35 15.76
C LYS A 202 -12.48 6.71 15.43
N GLU A 203 -11.80 7.33 16.40
CA GLU A 203 -11.15 8.63 16.21
C GLU A 203 -10.01 8.55 15.18
N ASP A 204 -9.24 7.46 15.20
CA ASP A 204 -8.17 7.26 14.23
C ASP A 204 -8.71 6.90 12.85
N ILE A 205 -9.83 6.17 12.76
CA ILE A 205 -10.53 5.91 11.50
C ILE A 205 -11.01 7.23 10.88
N ASP A 206 -11.65 8.09 11.67
CA ASP A 206 -12.16 9.38 11.21
C ASP A 206 -11.03 10.27 10.70
N LYS A 207 -9.93 10.38 11.46
CA LYS A 207 -8.72 11.12 11.06
C LYS A 207 -8.07 10.55 9.82
N VAL A 208 -7.84 9.23 9.77
CA VAL A 208 -7.24 8.57 8.60
C VAL A 208 -8.10 8.83 7.38
N ASN A 209 -9.42 8.68 7.49
CA ASN A 209 -10.36 8.91 6.39
C ASN A 209 -10.28 10.36 5.88
N GLU A 210 -10.22 11.33 6.78
CA GLU A 210 -10.05 12.75 6.43
C GLU A 210 -8.71 12.98 5.70
N ILE A 211 -7.61 12.50 6.27
CA ILE A 211 -6.27 12.79 5.75
C ILE A 211 -6.05 12.12 4.39
N ILE A 212 -6.48 10.87 4.20
CA ILE A 212 -6.32 10.17 2.93
C ILE A 212 -7.34 10.62 1.87
N GLU A 213 -8.18 11.61 2.17
CA GLU A 213 -9.22 12.16 1.29
C GLU A 213 -10.13 11.02 0.74
N PHE A 214 -10.60 10.13 1.62
CA PHE A 214 -11.46 9.00 1.25
C PHE A 214 -12.92 9.20 1.68
N PHE A 215 -13.81 8.45 1.05
CA PHE A 215 -15.23 8.53 1.33
C PHE A 215 -15.51 8.08 2.78
N PRO A 216 -16.13 8.95 3.60
CA PRO A 216 -16.39 8.64 5.00
C PRO A 216 -17.21 7.36 5.15
N GLY A 217 -16.92 6.61 6.21
CA GLY A 217 -17.60 5.37 6.55
C GLY A 217 -17.14 4.14 5.76
N ARG A 218 -16.27 4.26 4.74
CA ARG A 218 -15.80 3.08 4.01
C ARG A 218 -14.90 2.16 4.82
N ILE A 219 -14.01 2.71 5.64
CA ILE A 219 -13.12 1.93 6.51
C ILE A 219 -13.93 1.04 7.47
N GLU A 220 -15.05 1.55 7.98
CA GLU A 220 -15.98 0.83 8.85
C GLU A 220 -16.85 -0.16 8.06
N ARG A 221 -17.48 0.29 6.96
CA ARG A 221 -18.35 -0.56 6.12
C ARG A 221 -17.61 -1.78 5.56
N ASP A 222 -16.35 -1.58 5.17
CA ASP A 222 -15.49 -2.64 4.67
C ASP A 222 -14.74 -3.35 5.81
N ASN A 223 -15.03 -3.06 7.08
CA ASN A 223 -14.48 -3.75 8.26
C ASN A 223 -12.94 -3.90 8.26
N TRP A 224 -12.22 -2.84 7.89
CA TRP A 224 -10.76 -2.91 7.74
C TRP A 224 -10.05 -3.37 9.01
N VAL A 225 -10.53 -2.91 10.17
CA VAL A 225 -9.94 -3.25 11.48
C VAL A 225 -10.04 -4.74 11.77
N GLU A 226 -11.20 -5.35 11.51
CA GLU A 226 -11.43 -6.77 11.75
C GLU A 226 -10.67 -7.66 10.76
N GLN A 227 -10.67 -7.29 9.48
CA GLN A 227 -9.86 -7.97 8.47
C GLN A 227 -8.37 -7.92 8.82
N SER A 228 -7.88 -6.76 9.23
CA SER A 228 -6.48 -6.57 9.61
C SER A 228 -6.09 -7.43 10.82
N LYS A 229 -7.00 -7.62 11.79
CA LYS A 229 -6.77 -8.56 12.90
C LYS A 229 -6.61 -10.00 12.38
N SER A 230 -7.50 -10.44 11.49
CA SER A 230 -7.41 -11.79 10.90
C SER A 230 -6.12 -11.99 10.11
N PHE A 231 -5.70 -11.01 9.30
CA PHE A 231 -4.43 -11.07 8.57
C PHE A 231 -3.22 -11.04 9.49
N TYR A 232 -3.26 -10.22 10.53
CA TYR A 232 -2.23 -10.18 11.56
C TYR A 232 -2.09 -11.53 12.27
N GLU A 233 -3.18 -12.14 12.71
CA GLU A 233 -3.18 -13.46 13.35
C GLU A 233 -2.67 -14.56 12.41
N ARG A 234 -3.09 -14.55 11.14
CA ARG A 234 -2.61 -15.53 10.15
C ARG A 234 -1.10 -15.41 9.91
N LYS A 235 -0.57 -14.20 9.88
CA LYS A 235 0.85 -13.93 9.60
C LYS A 235 1.76 -14.08 10.82
N TYR A 236 1.29 -13.68 12.00
CA TYR A 236 2.11 -13.58 13.21
C TYR A 236 1.68 -14.52 14.35
N GLY A 237 0.44 -15.02 14.33
CA GLY A 237 -0.15 -15.86 15.38
C GLY A 237 0.27 -17.33 15.36
N SER A 238 0.88 -17.83 14.28
CA SER A 238 1.40 -19.21 14.20
C SER A 238 2.76 -19.41 14.90
N LYS A 239 3.29 -18.38 15.56
CA LYS A 239 4.60 -18.41 16.25
C LYS A 239 4.52 -18.48 17.78
N SER A 240 3.35 -18.76 18.35
CA SER A 240 3.20 -19.04 19.80
C SER A 240 3.38 -20.51 20.11
#